data_AF-A0A833QKD2-F1
#
_entry.id   AF-A0A833QKD2-F1
#
_cell.length_a   1.000
_cell.length_b   1.000
_cell.length_c   1.000
_cell.angle_alpha   90.00
_cell.angle_beta   90.00
_cell.angle_gamma   90.00
#
_symmetry.space_group_name_H-M   'P 1'
#
loop_
_entity.id
_entity.type
_entity.pdbx_description
1 polymer ?
#
loop_
_entity_poly.entity_id
_entity_poly.type
_entity_poly.pdbx_seq_one_letter_code
_entity_poly.pdbx_strand_id
1 'polypeptide(L)' 'MGHGAHLDGSWRPMIDVLQPGSTTIIRNAKIDMFKGSMRLAINKWGHVEAAEATNFTVKEDNNLSLVEYDLVHVAE' A
#
# COMPACT_ATOMS: atom_id res chain seq x y z
N MET A 1 14.58 17.70 2.04
CA MET A 1 15.30 16.57 2.66
C MET A 1 14.35 15.38 2.64
N GLY A 2 14.54 14.46 1.70
CA GLY A 2 13.67 13.29 1.58
C GLY A 2 14.01 12.31 2.69
N HIS A 3 13.04 11.93 3.51
CA HIS A 3 13.14 10.73 4.33
C HIS A 3 13.22 9.54 3.37
N GLY A 4 14.43 9.17 2.99
CA GLY A 4 14.70 7.84 2.48
C GLY A 4 14.27 6.86 3.55
N ALA A 5 13.44 5.88 3.17
CA ALA A 5 13.14 4.74 4.02
C ALA A 5 14.44 4.25 4.66
N HIS A 6 14.50 4.18 5.99
CA HIS A 6 15.65 3.64 6.68
C HIS A 6 15.74 2.16 6.29
N LEU A 7 16.71 1.85 5.43
CA LEU A 7 16.81 0.54 4.84
C LEU A 7 17.58 -0.41 5.80
N ASP A 8 16.88 -1.01 6.78
CA ASP A 8 17.42 -2.05 7.69
C ASP A 8 17.29 -3.52 7.23
N GLY A 9 16.66 -3.78 6.08
CA GLY A 9 16.48 -5.11 5.49
C GLY A 9 15.15 -5.79 5.86
N SER A 10 14.32 -5.16 6.71
CA SER A 10 13.06 -5.73 7.22
C SER A 10 11.99 -6.01 6.15
N TRP A 11 12.10 -5.47 4.93
CA TRP A 11 11.11 -5.66 3.86
C TRP A 11 11.36 -6.88 2.96
N ARG A 12 12.52 -7.56 3.07
CA ARG A 12 12.86 -8.69 2.17
C ARG A 12 11.80 -9.81 2.17
N PRO A 13 11.29 -10.28 3.32
CA PRO A 13 10.26 -11.34 3.33
C PRO A 13 8.96 -10.91 2.65
N MET A 14 8.64 -9.61 2.66
CA MET A 14 7.45 -9.07 2.01
C MET A 14 7.61 -9.01 0.48
N ILE A 15 8.82 -8.73 -0.03
CA ILE A 15 9.10 -8.77 -1.47
C ILE A 15 8.89 -10.18 -2.02
N ASP A 16 9.29 -11.21 -1.27
CA ASP A 16 9.16 -12.60 -1.72
C ASP A 16 7.69 -13.02 -1.88
N VAL A 17 6.77 -12.41 -1.13
CA VAL A 17 5.32 -12.68 -1.23
C VAL A 17 4.63 -11.81 -2.29
N LEU A 18 5.04 -10.54 -2.44
CA LEU A 18 4.45 -9.59 -3.39
C LEU A 18 4.98 -9.75 -4.81
N GLN A 19 4.78 -10.92 -5.41
CA GLN A 19 5.16 -11.19 -6.79
C GLN A 19 4.05 -10.78 -7.77
N PRO A 20 4.39 -10.31 -9.00
CA PRO A 20 3.39 -10.02 -10.02
C PRO A 20 2.45 -11.21 -10.28
N GLY A 21 1.15 -10.96 -10.31
CA GLY A 21 0.13 -11.99 -10.53
C GLY A 21 -0.21 -12.86 -9.31
N SER A 22 0.49 -12.70 -8.18
CA SER A 22 0.13 -13.36 -6.92
C SER A 22 -1.10 -12.70 -6.28
N THR A 23 -1.85 -13.50 -5.51
CA THR A 23 -2.85 -12.96 -4.59
C THR A 23 -2.27 -12.95 -3.19
N THR A 24 -2.42 -11.81 -2.50
CA THR A 24 -1.83 -11.58 -1.17
C THR A 24 -2.85 -10.88 -0.28
N ILE A 25 -2.89 -11.24 1.00
CA ILE A 25 -3.63 -10.51 2.03
C ILE A 25 -2.65 -9.59 2.77
N ILE A 26 -3.01 -8.31 2.85
CA ILE A 26 -2.23 -7.30 3.59
C ILE A 26 -3.04 -6.89 4.82
N ARG A 27 -2.48 -7.10 6.01
CA ARG A 27 -3.10 -6.79 7.30
C ARG A 27 -2.39 -5.63 7.98
N ASN A 28 -3.17 -4.82 8.70
CA ASN A 28 -2.67 -3.67 9.47
C ASN A 28 -1.85 -2.68 8.61
N ALA A 29 -2.19 -2.58 7.33
CA ALA A 29 -1.72 -1.51 6.47
C ALA A 29 -2.44 -0.21 6.80
N LYS A 30 -1.84 0.89 6.36
CA LYS A 30 -2.39 2.22 6.44
C LYS A 30 -2.42 2.87 5.06
N ILE A 31 -3.26 3.88 4.92
CA ILE A 31 -3.19 4.80 3.81
C ILE A 31 -2.34 5.98 4.24
N ASP A 32 -1.26 6.23 3.48
CA ASP A 32 -0.44 7.42 3.63
C ASP A 32 -0.75 8.40 2.50
N MET A 33 -0.96 9.67 2.87
CA MET A 33 -1.05 10.76 1.92
C MET A 33 0.37 11.17 1.50
N PHE A 34 0.65 11.09 0.20
CA PHE A 34 1.91 11.52 -0.38
C PHE A 34 1.65 12.47 -1.54
N LYS A 35 1.99 13.75 -1.36
CA LYS A 35 1.86 14.81 -2.38
C LYS A 35 0.46 14.86 -3.02
N GLY A 36 -0.59 14.85 -2.21
CA GLY A 36 -1.99 14.90 -2.69
C GLY A 36 -2.56 13.54 -3.11
N SER A 37 -1.77 12.48 -3.22
CA SER A 37 -2.28 11.15 -3.60
C SER A 37 -2.19 10.14 -2.45
N MET A 38 -3.12 9.19 -2.42
CA MET A 38 -3.11 8.09 -1.45
C MET A 38 -2.15 6.99 -1.86
N ARG A 39 -1.49 6.37 -0.88
CA ARG A 39 -0.68 5.15 -1.08
C ARG A 39 -0.95 4.14 0.03
N LEU A 40 -1.04 2.87 -0.33
CA LEU A 40 -1.04 1.79 0.64
C LEU A 40 0.39 1.61 1.18
N ALA A 41 0.54 1.66 2.50
CA ALA A 41 1.83 1.50 3.17
C ALA A 41 1.72 0.53 4.34
N ILE A 42 2.82 -0.13 4.64
CA ILE A 42 2.95 -1.06 5.76
C ILE A 42 3.96 -0.50 6.76
N ASN A 43 3.60 -0.52 8.04
CA ASN A 43 4.50 -0.17 9.13
C ASN A 43 5.03 -1.43 9.83
N LYS A 44 5.82 -1.26 10.89
CA LYS A 44 6.43 -2.38 11.66
C LYS A 44 5.44 -3.38 12.29
N TRP A 45 4.15 -3.07 12.32
CA TRP A 45 3.09 -3.94 12.85
C TRP A 45 2.23 -4.57 11.74
N GLY A 46 2.48 -4.23 10.47
CA GLY A 46 1.74 -4.81 9.36
C GLY A 46 2.28 -6.16 8.93
N HIS A 47 1.43 -6.92 8.26
CA HIS A 47 1.71 -8.28 7.84
C HIS A 47 1.26 -8.51 6.39
N VAL A 48 2.02 -9.31 5.65
CA VAL A 48 1.77 -9.67 4.27
C VAL A 48 1.87 -11.17 4.16
N GLU A 49 0.80 -11.82 3.68
CA GLU A 49 0.71 -13.27 3.57
C GLU A 49 0.17 -13.67 2.20
N ALA A 50 0.73 -14.74 1.64
CA ALA A 50 0.23 -15.33 0.40
C ALA A 50 -1.20 -15.82 0.62
N ALA A 51 -2.03 -15.67 -0.41
CA ALA A 51 -3.41 -16.14 -0.40
C ALA A 51 -3.71 -16.96 -1.65
N GLU A 52 -4.78 -17.75 -1.58
CA GLU A 52 -5.31 -18.45 -2.74
C GLU A 52 -5.81 -17.46 -3.79
N ALA A 53 -5.85 -17.89 -5.04
CA ALA A 53 -6.31 -17.07 -6.15
C ALA A 53 -7.75 -16.59 -5.92
N THR A 54 -7.98 -15.29 -6.11
CA THR A 54 -9.32 -14.71 -5.98
C THR A 54 -10.14 -14.89 -7.24
N ASN A 55 -11.45 -15.10 -7.08
CA ASN A 55 -12.39 -15.21 -8.21
C ASN A 55 -12.92 -13.84 -8.70
N PHE A 56 -12.17 -12.76 -8.49
CA PHE A 56 -12.52 -11.44 -8.99
C PHE A 56 -11.44 -10.90 -9.90
N THR A 57 -11.85 -10.08 -10.87
CA THR A 57 -10.93 -9.35 -11.74
C THR A 57 -10.55 -8.03 -11.07
N VAL A 58 -9.25 -7.73 -11.04
CA VAL A 58 -8.75 -6.44 -10.55
C VAL A 58 -9.22 -5.33 -11.50
N LYS A 59 -9.78 -4.26 -10.92
CA LYS A 59 -10.22 -3.08 -11.67
C LYS A 59 -9.06 -2.11 -11.89
N GLU A 60 -8.20 -2.43 -12.86
CA GLU A 60 -6.94 -1.70 -13.11
C GLU A 60 -7.13 -0.23 -13.55
N ASP A 61 -8.28 0.12 -14.11
CA ASP A 61 -8.65 1.49 -14.48
C ASP A 61 -9.00 2.38 -13.26
N ASN A 62 -9.20 1.78 -12.08
CA ASN A 62 -9.53 2.49 -10.85
C ASN A 62 -8.32 2.60 -9.90
N ASN A 63 -7.25 3.24 -10.36
CA ASN A 63 -6.03 3.41 -9.57
C ASN A 63 -6.11 4.66 -8.67
N LEU A 64 -6.46 4.46 -7.40
CA LEU A 64 -6.56 5.54 -6.40
C LEU A 64 -5.23 6.25 -6.12
N SER A 65 -4.09 5.67 -6.49
CA SER A 65 -2.78 6.32 -6.32
C SER A 65 -2.49 7.36 -7.40
N LEU A 66 -3.27 7.40 -8.48
CA LEU A 66 -3.21 8.43 -9.52
C LEU A 66 -4.19 9.58 -9.28
N VAL A 67 -5.08 9.44 -8.30
CA VAL A 67 -6.04 10.48 -7.95
C VAL A 67 -5.39 11.46 -7.00
N GLU A 68 -5.55 12.75 -7.30
CA GLU A 68 -5.14 13.85 -6.43
C GLU A 68 -6.34 14.29 -5.58
N TYR A 69 -6.08 14.49 -4.29
CA TYR A 69 -7.04 14.90 -3.27
C TYR A 69 -6.56 16.18 -2.60
N ASP A 70 -7.49 17.10 -2.42
CA ASP A 70 -7.27 18.30 -1.62
C ASP A 70 -7.60 18.04 -0.15
N LEU A 71 -6.75 18.56 0.74
CA LEU A 71 -7.03 18.53 2.17
C LEU A 71 -8.10 19.58 2.49
N VAL A 72 -9.31 19.13 2.78
CA VAL A 72 -10.42 20.00 3.19
C VAL A 72 -10.51 20.01 4.72
N HIS A 73 -10.37 21.19 5.30
CA HIS A 73 -10.67 21.40 6.72
C HIS A 73 -12.16 21.67 6.87
N VAL A 74 -12.87 20.80 7.59
CA VAL A 74 -14.24 21.08 8.00
C VAL A 74 -14.16 21.97 9.24
N ALA A 75 -14.61 23.22 9.12
CA ALA A 75 -14.82 24.08 10.28
C ALA A 75 -15.99 23.49 11.09
N GLU A 76 -15.79 23.32 12.40
CA GLU A 76 -16.84 22.88 13.34
C GLU A 76 -17.95 23.92 13.49
#